data_AF-A0A387HQ99-F1
#
_entry.id   AF-A0A387HQ99-F1
#
_cell.length_a   1.000
_cell.length_b   1.000
_cell.length_c   1.000
_cell.angle_alpha   90.00
_cell.angle_beta   90.00
_cell.angle_gamma   90.00
#
_symmetry.space_group_name_H-M   'P 1'
#
loop_
_entity.id
_entity.type
_entity.pdbx_description
1 polymer ?
#
loop_
_entity_poly.entity_id
_entity_poly.type
_entity_poly.pdbx_seq_one_letter_code
_entity_poly.pdbx_strand_id
1 'polypeptide(L)'
;MLLPDKAALARLLTRYRAEERSVLAQPHRAELHRALEDTAYTLCVLMDERTAQAAVRAAERYLGRAGHGPAPERSPARTESGGDRRYSPGGQTR
;
A
#
# COMPACT_ATOMS: atom_id res chain seq x y z
N MET A 1 -7.59 -19.14 3.01
CA MET A 1 -7.99 -17.73 3.18
C MET A 1 -8.46 -17.23 1.83
N LEU A 2 -9.66 -16.63 1.79
CA LEU A 2 -10.26 -16.09 0.58
C LEU A 2 -9.32 -14.99 0.05
N LEU A 3 -8.67 -15.25 -1.08
CA LEU A 3 -7.83 -14.27 -1.76
C LEU A 3 -8.72 -13.06 -2.13
N PRO A 4 -8.25 -11.81 -1.94
CA PRO A 4 -9.04 -10.65 -2.31
C PRO A 4 -9.35 -10.67 -3.81
N ASP A 5 -10.59 -10.26 -4.13
CA ASP A 5 -11.05 -10.16 -5.52
C ASP A 5 -10.10 -9.25 -6.31
N LYS A 6 -9.55 -9.80 -7.40
CA LYS A 6 -8.51 -9.13 -8.19
C LYS A 6 -9.04 -7.86 -8.83
N ALA A 7 -10.30 -7.84 -9.25
CA ALA A 7 -10.90 -6.65 -9.83
C ALA A 7 -11.09 -5.56 -8.78
N ALA A 8 -11.48 -5.92 -7.55
CA ALA A 8 -11.53 -5.00 -6.43
C ALA A 8 -10.14 -4.42 -6.11
N LEU A 9 -9.09 -5.25 -6.08
CA LEU A 9 -7.73 -4.79 -5.82
C LEU A 9 -7.18 -3.87 -6.94
N ALA A 10 -7.46 -4.18 -8.21
CA ALA A 10 -7.08 -3.34 -9.33
C ALA A 10 -7.77 -1.96 -9.29
N ARG A 11 -9.05 -1.92 -8.89
CA ARG A 11 -9.78 -0.67 -8.66
C ARG A 11 -9.19 0.14 -7.50
N LEU A 12 -8.84 -0.51 -6.39
CA LEU A 12 -8.19 0.13 -5.25
C LEU A 12 -6.84 0.76 -5.63
N LEU A 13 -6.00 0.05 -6.41
CA LEU A 13 -4.73 0.60 -6.89
C LEU A 13 -4.94 1.81 -7.82
N THR A 14 -5.91 1.74 -8.72
CA THR A 14 -6.24 2.85 -9.61
C THR A 14 -6.69 4.07 -8.80
N ARG A 15 -7.54 3.86 -7.79
CA ARG A 15 -7.99 4.92 -6.88
C ARG A 15 -6.82 5.51 -6.09
N TYR A 16 -5.97 4.67 -5.49
CA TYR A 16 -4.79 5.12 -4.76
C TYR A 16 -3.91 6.06 -5.60
N ARG A 17 -3.63 5.69 -6.86
CA ARG A 17 -2.84 6.53 -7.79
C ARG A 17 -3.53 7.86 -8.14
N ALA A 18 -4.86 7.87 -8.27
CA ALA A 18 -5.61 9.09 -8.53
C ALA A 18 -5.62 10.04 -7.32
N GLU A 19 -5.76 9.48 -6.11
CA GLU A 19 -5.68 10.23 -4.86
C GLU A 19 -4.25 10.76 -4.64
N GLU A 20 -3.19 9.98 -4.91
CA GLU A 20 -1.80 10.46 -4.83
C GLU A 20 -1.60 11.71 -5.69
N ARG A 21 -2.07 11.69 -6.94
CA ARG A 21 -1.99 12.86 -7.84
C ARG A 21 -2.81 14.04 -7.31
N SER A 22 -3.97 13.77 -6.73
CA SER A 22 -4.86 14.81 -6.18
C SER A 22 -4.26 15.47 -4.94
N VAL A 23 -3.63 14.69 -4.05
CA VAL A 23 -2.91 15.18 -2.87
C VAL A 23 -1.70 16.02 -3.30
N LEU A 24 -0.94 15.57 -4.30
CA LEU A 24 0.16 16.34 -4.86
C LEU A 24 -0.30 17.66 -5.49
N ALA A 25 -1.47 17.68 -6.12
CA ALA A 25 -2.04 18.88 -6.71
C ALA A 25 -2.63 19.85 -5.65
N GLN A 26 -3.12 19.33 -4.52
CA GLN A 26 -3.83 20.09 -3.50
C GLN A 26 -3.39 19.66 -2.08
N PRO A 27 -2.16 19.97 -1.67
CA PRO A 27 -1.59 19.48 -0.41
C PRO A 27 -2.29 20.01 0.85
N HIS A 28 -3.07 21.09 0.74
CA HIS A 28 -3.80 21.68 1.87
C HIS A 28 -5.18 21.07 2.11
N ARG A 29 -5.65 20.16 1.25
CA ARG A 29 -6.96 19.50 1.43
C ARG A 29 -6.82 18.22 2.26
N ALA A 30 -7.09 18.35 3.55
CA ALA A 30 -7.04 17.23 4.50
C ALA A 30 -7.96 16.05 4.13
N GLU A 31 -9.08 16.31 3.44
CA GLU A 31 -9.99 15.25 2.98
C GLU A 31 -9.35 14.31 1.95
N LEU A 32 -8.56 14.86 1.02
CA LEU A 32 -7.82 14.06 0.02
C LEU A 32 -6.73 13.24 0.69
N HIS A 33 -6.06 13.82 1.69
CA HIS A 33 -5.04 13.12 2.48
C HIS A 33 -5.66 11.93 3.23
N ARG A 34 -6.81 12.14 3.87
CA ARG A 34 -7.53 11.10 4.59
C ARG A 34 -8.04 9.99 3.66
N ALA A 35 -8.54 10.34 2.47
CA ALA A 35 -8.97 9.35 1.48
C ALA A 35 -7.81 8.50 0.95
N LEU A 36 -6.65 9.12 0.74
CA LEU A 36 -5.41 8.44 0.37
C LEU A 36 -4.96 7.48 1.49
N GLU A 37 -4.96 7.94 2.74
CA GLU A 37 -4.59 7.15 3.91
C GLU A 37 -5.53 5.96 4.15
N ASP A 38 -6.84 6.14 3.98
CA ASP A 38 -7.84 5.07 4.10
C ASP A 38 -7.63 3.98 3.03
N THR A 39 -7.37 4.41 1.78
CA THR A 39 -7.05 3.50 0.68
C THR A 39 -5.73 2.77 0.94
N ALA A 40 -4.72 3.48 1.44
CA ALA A 40 -3.43 2.90 1.80
C ALA A 40 -3.56 1.88 2.92
N TYR A 41 -4.34 2.18 3.97
CA TYR A 41 -4.59 1.29 5.09
C TYR A 41 -5.27 0.00 4.62
N THR A 42 -6.26 0.12 3.74
CA THR A 42 -6.93 -1.04 3.12
C THR A 42 -5.93 -1.90 2.36
N LEU A 43 -5.04 -1.31 1.55
CA LEU A 43 -4.01 -2.06 0.84
C LEU A 43 -3.04 -2.76 1.78
N CYS A 44 -2.61 -2.10 2.86
CA CYS A 44 -1.75 -2.67 3.88
C CYS A 44 -2.38 -3.91 4.53
N VAL A 45 -3.66 -3.84 4.92
CA VAL A 45 -4.37 -4.98 5.53
C VAL A 45 -4.56 -6.12 4.52
N LEU A 46 -4.93 -5.81 3.27
CA LEU A 46 -5.14 -6.83 2.25
C LEU A 46 -3.86 -7.58 1.87
N MET A 47 -2.74 -6.88 1.83
CA MET A 47 -1.44 -7.45 1.43
C MET A 47 -0.59 -7.93 2.61
N ASP A 48 -1.06 -7.74 3.85
CA ASP A 48 -0.33 -8.04 5.10
C ASP A 48 1.00 -7.27 5.22
N GLU A 49 0.99 -6.01 4.79
CA GLU A 49 2.18 -5.15 4.73
C GLU A 49 2.11 -3.98 5.72
N ARG A 50 3.26 -3.54 6.23
CA ARG A 50 3.35 -2.48 7.24
C ARG A 50 3.42 -1.07 6.66
N THR A 51 3.66 -0.95 5.36
CA THR A 51 3.81 0.36 4.68
C THR A 51 3.00 0.39 3.39
N ALA A 52 2.48 1.57 3.03
CA ALA A 52 1.72 1.77 1.80
C ALA A 52 2.54 1.40 0.55
N GLN A 53 3.83 1.76 0.53
CA GLN A 53 4.74 1.43 -0.58
C GLN A 53 4.95 -0.09 -0.73
N ALA A 54 5.16 -0.81 0.37
CA ALA A 54 5.28 -2.27 0.33
C ALA A 54 3.96 -2.93 -0.09
N ALA A 55 2.83 -2.45 0.44
CA ALA A 55 1.49 -2.91 0.08
C ALA A 55 1.19 -2.73 -1.41
N VAL A 56 1.51 -1.56 -1.98
CA VAL A 56 1.31 -1.29 -3.41
C VAL A 56 2.16 -2.23 -4.26
N ARG A 57 3.44 -2.44 -3.92
CA ARG A 57 4.30 -3.39 -4.64
C ARG A 57 3.81 -4.82 -4.53
N ALA A 58 3.34 -5.25 -3.36
CA ALA A 58 2.76 -6.57 -3.15
C ALA A 58 1.47 -6.74 -3.98
N ALA A 59 0.61 -5.72 -4.01
CA ALA A 59 -0.62 -5.71 -4.80
C ALA A 59 -0.33 -5.75 -6.32
N GLU A 60 0.63 -4.95 -6.80
CA GLU A 60 1.09 -4.96 -8.20
C GLU A 60 1.63 -6.35 -8.57
N ARG A 61 2.43 -6.99 -7.70
CA ARG A 61 2.92 -8.36 -7.89
C ARG A 61 1.79 -9.39 -7.89
N TYR A 62 0.81 -9.23 -7.03
CA TYR A 62 -0.37 -10.11 -6.94
C TYR A 62 -1.22 -10.04 -8.21
N LEU A 63 -1.44 -8.84 -8.75
CA LEU A 63 -2.12 -8.63 -10.04
C LEU A 63 -1.26 -9.10 -11.23
N GLY A 64 0.05 -8.87 -11.20
CA GLY A 64 0.97 -9.36 -12.24
C GLY A 64 1.03 -10.89 -12.31
N ARG A 65 1.02 -11.58 -11.16
CA ARG A 65 0.91 -13.05 -11.08
C ARG A 65 -0.44 -13.56 -11.58
N ALA A 66 -1.50 -12.77 -11.47
CA ALA A 66 -2.81 -13.12 -11.98
C ALA A 66 -2.91 -13.10 -13.51
N GLY A 67 -2.08 -12.30 -14.19
CA GLY A 67 -2.06 -12.18 -15.64
C GLY A 67 -1.31 -13.31 -16.37
N HIS A 68 -0.62 -14.20 -15.66
CA HIS A 68 0.17 -15.29 -16.28
C HIS A 68 -0.33 -16.72 -15.96
N GLY A 69 -1.04 -16.95 -14.87
CA GLY A 69 -1.42 -18.31 -14.41
C GLY A 69 -0.23 -19.26 -14.13
N PRO A 70 -0.40 -20.37 -13.39
CA PRO A 70 -1.20 -20.54 -12.17
C PRO A 70 -0.51 -19.94 -10.93
N ALA A 71 -1.23 -20.01 -9.81
CA ALA A 71 -1.10 -19.25 -8.56
C ALA A 71 0.30 -19.22 -7.92
N PRO A 72 0.64 -18.13 -7.19
CA PRO A 72 1.77 -18.17 -6.32
C PRO A 72 1.51 -19.04 -5.10
N GLU A 73 2.29 -20.11 -5.04
CA GLU A 73 2.55 -20.84 -3.82
C GLU A 73 2.92 -19.86 -2.70
N ARG A 74 2.26 -20.09 -1.58
CA ARG A 74 2.34 -19.32 -0.36
C ARG A 74 3.73 -19.54 0.26
N SER A 75 4.73 -18.75 -0.14
CA SER A 75 6.05 -18.79 0.48
C SER A 75 6.10 -17.82 1.67
N PRO A 76 6.39 -18.30 2.89
CA PRO A 76 6.61 -17.47 4.07
C PRO A 76 8.02 -16.89 3.98
N ALA A 77 8.22 -15.88 3.14
CA ALA A 77 9.45 -15.09 3.20
C ALA A 77 9.25 -14.01 4.26
N ARG A 78 9.34 -14.43 5.52
CA ARG A 78 9.92 -13.61 6.57
C ARG A 78 11.33 -13.25 6.08
N THR A 79 11.42 -12.17 5.33
CA THR A 79 12.67 -11.47 5.13
C THR A 79 12.58 -10.25 6.01
N GLU A 80 12.95 -10.48 7.27
CA GLU A 80 13.59 -9.47 8.10
C GLU A 80 14.82 -8.99 7.32
N SER A 81 14.64 -8.05 6.41
CA SER A 81 15.73 -7.25 5.88
C SER A 81 15.56 -5.88 6.49
N GLY A 82 16.41 -5.63 7.47
CA GLY A 82 16.44 -4.40 8.22
C GLY A 82 16.72 -3.20 7.34
N GLY A 83 16.11 -2.10 7.75
CA GLY A 83 16.71 -0.78 7.69
C GLY A 83 16.34 0.05 6.48
N ASP A 84 15.49 1.06 6.70
CA ASP A 84 16.02 2.42 6.61
C ASP A 84 15.22 3.38 7.51
N ARG A 85 15.92 3.80 8.57
CA ARG A 85 16.06 5.17 9.10
C ARG A 85 14.82 5.96 9.56
N ARG A 86 14.87 6.22 10.88
CA ARG A 86 14.55 7.48 11.54
C ARG A 86 13.13 8.02 11.37
N TYR A 87 12.25 7.61 12.28
CA TYR A 87 11.38 8.57 12.94
C TYR A 87 12.17 9.22 14.08
N SER A 88 12.73 10.40 13.84
CA SER A 88 13.28 11.28 14.88
C SER A 88 12.17 12.22 15.35
N PRO A 89 11.66 12.11 16.58
CA PRO A 89 10.83 13.17 17.16
C PRO A 89 11.77 14.30 17.63
N GLY A 90 12.09 15.22 16.72
CA GLY A 90 12.75 16.47 17.07
C GLY A 90 11.72 17.46 17.63
N GLY A 91 11.92 17.91 18.87
CA GLY A 91 11.30 19.15 19.37
C GLY A 91 10.71 19.07 20.78
N GLN A 92 11.55 18.95 21.81
CA GLN A 92 11.20 19.46 23.13
C GLN A 92 12.18 20.57 23.50
N THR A 93 11.84 21.78 23.10
CA THR A 93 12.31 23.02 23.72
C THR A 93 11.45 23.30 24.94
N ARG A 94 12.02 23.18 26.15
CA ARG A 94 11.86 24.19 27.19
C ARG A 94 12.90 24.05 28.29
#